data_AF-A0A7Y5G4K5-F1
#
_entry.id   AF-A0A7Y5G4K5-F1
#
_cell.length_a   1.000
_cell.length_b   1.000
_cell.length_c   1.000
_cell.angle_alpha   90.00
_cell.angle_beta   90.00
_cell.angle_gamma   90.00
#
_symmetry.space_group_name_H-M   'P 1'
#
loop_
_entity.id
_entity.type
_entity.pdbx_description
1 polymer ?
#
loop_
_entity_poly.entity_id
_entity_poly.type
_entity_poly.pdbx_seq_one_letter_code
_entity_poly.pdbx_strand_id
1 'polypeptide(L)'
;MKTGVRLQQAQSSRWATIVCGLFCALFYASPSQPAAVEPVLRTFRQPDGKEFAGRVLGDEFVVFHETVEGYSIVQNAAGFWCYARLGVDGRLAASAFVVGEANPEAVIGEKHRRHAPHVMQDSQQRREAHYENLRLLAPGPARPAGDLRLTKRAVNHYRLAVLLVEFPDTPASYAPADFEQML
;
A
#
# COMPACT_ATOMS: atom_id res chain seq x y z
N MET A 1 47.60 22.07 -71.38
CA MET A 1 47.13 20.69 -71.20
C MET A 1 47.04 20.43 -69.70
N LYS A 2 45.80 20.22 -69.22
CA LYS A 2 45.30 19.58 -67.97
C LYS A 2 46.03 19.82 -66.63
N THR A 3 45.44 20.61 -65.73
CA THR A 3 44.58 20.20 -64.57
C THR A 3 45.36 19.61 -63.39
N GLY A 4 45.52 20.39 -62.31
CA GLY A 4 45.95 19.92 -60.98
C GLY A 4 44.87 20.26 -59.95
N VAL A 5 44.15 19.23 -59.51
CA VAL A 5 42.96 19.31 -58.64
C VAL A 5 43.36 19.65 -57.20
N ARG A 6 42.70 20.66 -56.63
CA ARG A 6 42.78 21.05 -55.22
C ARG A 6 41.89 20.10 -54.41
N LEU A 7 42.48 19.20 -53.61
CA LEU A 7 41.71 18.37 -52.67
C LEU A 7 41.48 19.16 -51.38
N GLN A 8 40.22 19.54 -51.16
CA GLN A 8 39.71 20.13 -49.91
C GLN A 8 39.88 19.13 -48.76
N GLN A 9 40.52 19.58 -47.67
CA GLN A 9 40.47 18.92 -46.37
C GLN A 9 39.03 18.92 -45.84
N ALA A 10 38.45 17.73 -45.65
CA ALA A 10 37.22 17.55 -44.90
C ALA A 10 37.56 17.39 -43.42
N GLN A 11 37.44 18.47 -42.64
CA GLN A 11 37.34 18.38 -41.18
C GLN A 11 35.95 17.83 -40.84
N SER A 12 35.87 16.53 -40.52
CA SER A 12 34.64 15.94 -39.98
C SER A 12 34.53 16.24 -38.49
N SER A 13 33.41 16.86 -38.14
CA SER A 13 33.08 17.41 -36.83
C SER A 13 32.85 16.30 -35.79
N ARG A 14 33.73 16.22 -34.78
CA ARG A 14 33.61 15.32 -33.61
C ARG A 14 32.52 15.73 -32.61
N TRP A 15 31.67 16.70 -32.97
CA TRP A 15 30.64 17.27 -32.09
C TRP A 15 29.29 16.52 -32.19
N ALA A 16 29.07 15.77 -33.27
CA ALA A 16 27.80 15.08 -33.51
C ALA A 16 27.56 13.88 -32.56
N THR A 17 28.61 13.29 -32.00
CA THR A 17 28.50 12.04 -31.22
C THR A 17 28.11 12.27 -29.76
N ILE A 18 28.36 13.44 -29.19
CA ILE A 18 28.08 13.73 -27.77
C ILE A 18 26.61 14.13 -27.56
N VAL A 19 25.97 14.75 -28.56
CA VAL A 19 24.57 15.22 -28.45
C VAL A 19 23.56 14.06 -28.55
N CYS A 20 23.90 12.97 -29.24
CA CYS A 20 22.98 11.83 -29.40
C CYS A 20 22.88 10.95 -28.13
N GLY A 21 23.97 10.77 -27.38
CA GLY A 21 23.99 9.93 -26.18
C GLY A 21 23.19 10.49 -25.00
N LEU A 22 23.13 11.82 -24.85
CA LEU A 22 22.41 12.50 -23.77
C LEU A 22 20.90 12.57 -23.99
N PHE A 23 20.43 12.43 -25.23
CA PHE A 23 19.00 12.44 -25.54
C PHE A 23 18.33 11.07 -25.32
N CYS A 24 19.07 9.96 -25.46
CA CYS A 24 18.53 8.60 -25.23
C CYS A 24 18.39 8.25 -23.73
N ALA A 25 19.16 8.87 -22.83
CA ALA A 25 19.10 8.56 -21.40
C ALA A 25 17.91 9.21 -20.66
N LEU A 26 17.23 10.20 -21.26
CA LEU A 26 16.12 10.92 -20.64
C LEU A 26 14.73 10.29 -20.89
N PHE A 27 14.63 9.27 -21.76
CA PHE A 27 13.36 8.61 -22.09
C PHE A 27 13.12 7.27 -21.39
N TYR A 28 14.07 6.75 -20.60
CA TYR A 28 13.94 5.46 -19.91
C TYR A 28 13.62 5.57 -18.41
N ALA A 29 13.35 6.77 -17.90
CA ALA A 29 12.79 6.95 -16.57
C ALA A 29 11.26 7.04 -16.68
N SER A 30 10.59 5.93 -16.97
CA SER A 30 9.14 5.85 -16.76
C SER A 30 8.90 5.86 -15.25
N PRO A 31 8.30 6.90 -14.66
CA PRO A 31 7.84 6.80 -13.29
C PRO A 31 6.82 5.67 -13.25
N SER A 32 7.10 4.59 -12.52
CA SER A 32 6.09 3.61 -12.17
C SER A 32 5.07 4.34 -11.30
N GLN A 33 4.00 4.85 -11.90
CA GLN A 33 2.86 5.31 -11.13
C GLN A 33 2.34 4.06 -10.39
N PRO A 34 2.23 4.09 -9.05
CA PRO A 34 1.61 2.99 -8.34
C PRO A 34 0.22 2.81 -8.96
N ALA A 35 -0.08 1.59 -9.44
CA ALA A 35 -1.39 1.29 -9.97
C ALA A 35 -2.40 1.62 -8.86
N ALA A 36 -3.33 2.54 -9.15
CA ALA A 36 -4.43 2.81 -8.25
C ALA A 36 -5.17 1.48 -8.08
N VAL A 37 -5.06 0.87 -6.89
CA VAL A 37 -5.88 -0.29 -6.54
C VAL A 37 -7.31 0.21 -6.58
N GLU A 38 -8.09 -0.26 -7.56
CA GLU A 38 -9.50 0.10 -7.64
C GLU A 38 -10.16 -0.31 -6.32
N PRO A 39 -10.82 0.63 -5.61
CA PRO A 39 -11.44 0.32 -4.34
C PRO A 39 -12.42 -0.85 -4.49
N VAL A 40 -12.19 -1.92 -3.74
CA VAL A 40 -12.96 -3.14 -3.94
C VAL A 40 -14.39 -2.92 -3.50
N LEU A 41 -15.33 -3.12 -4.43
CA LEU A 41 -16.76 -3.10 -4.13
C LEU A 41 -17.11 -4.24 -3.17
N ARG A 42 -17.93 -3.91 -2.18
CA ARG A 42 -18.42 -4.82 -1.15
C ARG A 42 -19.90 -4.58 -0.92
N THR A 43 -20.61 -5.66 -0.65
CA THR A 43 -21.99 -5.59 -0.15
C THR A 43 -21.95 -5.44 1.36
N PHE A 44 -22.56 -4.37 1.86
CA PHE A 44 -22.78 -4.11 3.28
C PHE A 44 -24.22 -4.46 3.63
N ARG A 45 -24.40 -5.04 4.83
CA ARG A 45 -25.71 -5.43 5.34
C ARG A 45 -26.06 -4.63 6.58
N GLN A 46 -27.26 -4.06 6.58
CA GLN A 46 -27.87 -3.41 7.74
C GLN A 46 -28.42 -4.48 8.70
N PRO A 47 -28.54 -4.18 10.00
CA PRO A 47 -29.15 -5.09 10.97
C PRO A 47 -30.61 -5.50 10.64
N ASP A 48 -31.35 -4.64 9.94
CA ASP A 48 -32.72 -4.91 9.47
C ASP A 48 -32.76 -5.83 8.23
N GLY A 49 -31.60 -6.25 7.73
CA GLY A 49 -31.45 -7.14 6.59
C GLY A 49 -31.33 -6.44 5.24
N LYS A 50 -31.52 -5.11 5.16
CA LYS A 50 -31.27 -4.37 3.91
C LYS A 50 -29.80 -4.42 3.54
N GLU A 51 -29.51 -4.40 2.25
CA GLU A 51 -28.15 -4.41 1.74
C GLU A 51 -27.89 -3.20 0.84
N PHE A 52 -26.63 -2.76 0.80
CA PHE A 52 -26.18 -1.72 -0.12
C PHE A 52 -24.73 -1.97 -0.54
N ALA A 53 -24.36 -1.49 -1.73
CA ALA A 53 -23.00 -1.57 -2.21
C ALA A 53 -22.16 -0.40 -1.67
N GLY A 54 -20.89 -0.67 -1.39
CA GLY A 54 -19.92 0.35 -1.01
C GLY A 54 -18.50 -0.09 -1.33
N ARG A 55 -17.54 0.74 -0.92
CA ARG A 55 -16.10 0.51 -1.09
C ARG A 55 -15.43 0.40 0.26
N VAL A 56 -14.46 -0.49 0.35
CA VAL A 56 -13.47 -0.50 1.42
C VAL A 56 -12.19 0.12 0.87
N LEU A 57 -11.65 1.08 1.61
CA LEU A 57 -10.48 1.87 1.24
C LEU A 57 -9.44 1.79 2.34
N GLY A 58 -8.18 2.03 2.01
CA GLY A 58 -7.10 2.16 2.98
C GLY A 58 -6.09 1.02 2.91
N ASP A 59 -5.36 0.84 4.00
CA ASP A 59 -4.23 -0.07 4.15
C ASP A 59 -4.28 -0.77 5.53
N GLU A 60 -3.20 -1.47 5.88
CA GLU A 60 -3.06 -2.17 7.16
C GLU A 60 -3.06 -1.26 8.41
N PHE A 61 -2.97 0.06 8.23
CA PHE A 61 -2.92 1.04 9.33
C PHE A 61 -4.22 1.82 9.49
N VAL A 62 -4.92 2.09 8.40
CA VAL A 62 -6.21 2.80 8.41
C VAL A 62 -7.13 2.25 7.34
N VAL A 63 -8.37 1.91 7.75
CA VAL A 63 -9.43 1.46 6.86
C VAL A 63 -10.59 2.45 6.88
N PHE A 64 -11.12 2.76 5.70
CA PHE A 64 -12.32 3.58 5.52
C PHE A 64 -13.37 2.80 4.74
N HIS A 65 -14.62 3.18 4.94
CA HIS A 65 -15.77 2.64 4.23
C HIS A 65 -16.51 3.79 3.56
N GLU A 66 -16.94 3.60 2.32
CA GLU A 66 -17.72 4.58 1.57
C GLU A 66 -18.88 3.92 0.84
N THR A 67 -19.97 4.67 0.61
CA THR A 67 -20.98 4.28 -0.39
C THR A 67 -20.41 4.40 -1.81
N VAL A 68 -21.10 3.84 -2.81
CA VAL A 68 -20.68 3.96 -4.22
C VAL A 68 -20.67 5.40 -4.73
N GLU A 69 -21.40 6.31 -4.07
CA GLU A 69 -21.45 7.74 -4.38
C GLU A 69 -20.34 8.56 -3.70
N GLY A 70 -19.53 7.93 -2.83
CA GLY A 70 -18.39 8.55 -2.16
C GLY A 70 -18.67 9.12 -0.76
N TYR A 71 -19.81 8.80 -0.14
CA TYR A 71 -20.07 9.24 1.23
C TYR A 71 -19.44 8.28 2.22
N SER A 72 -18.64 8.80 3.15
CA SER A 72 -18.01 7.98 4.19
C SER A 72 -19.03 7.44 5.17
N ILE A 73 -18.87 6.20 5.60
CA ILE A 73 -19.81 5.48 6.45
C ILE A 73 -19.08 4.80 7.61
N VAL A 74 -19.76 4.66 8.74
CA VAL A 74 -19.28 3.94 9.92
C VAL A 74 -20.45 3.28 10.62
N GLN A 75 -20.21 2.16 11.30
CA GLN A 75 -21.25 1.53 12.11
C GLN A 75 -21.45 2.27 13.42
N ASN A 76 -22.72 2.45 13.81
CA ASN A 76 -23.07 2.88 15.16
C ASN A 76 -23.00 1.71 16.15
N ALA A 77 -23.24 1.98 17.43
CA ALA A 77 -23.19 0.94 18.49
C ALA A 77 -24.25 -0.17 18.32
N ALA A 78 -25.33 0.09 17.58
CA ALA A 78 -26.36 -0.90 17.27
C ALA A 78 -26.08 -1.70 15.98
N GLY A 79 -24.93 -1.47 15.33
CA GLY A 79 -24.51 -2.18 14.12
C GLY A 79 -25.06 -1.60 12.81
N PHE A 80 -25.85 -0.53 12.85
CA PHE A 80 -26.31 0.14 11.62
C PHE A 80 -25.17 0.90 10.97
N TRP A 81 -25.05 0.76 9.65
CA TRP A 81 -24.19 1.62 8.85
C TRP A 81 -24.86 2.98 8.68
N CYS A 82 -24.21 3.99 9.24
CA CYS A 82 -24.63 5.38 9.18
C CYS A 82 -23.63 6.19 8.36
N TYR A 83 -24.09 7.28 7.75
CA TYR A 83 -23.17 8.26 7.18
C TYR A 83 -22.28 8.85 8.27
N ALA A 84 -21.02 9.09 7.93
CA ALA A 84 -20.02 9.53 8.88
C ALA A 84 -20.02 11.05 9.06
N ARG A 85 -19.82 11.48 10.31
CA ARG A 85 -19.47 12.85 10.68
C ARG A 85 -18.11 12.87 11.37
N LEU A 86 -17.52 14.06 11.53
CA LEU A 86 -16.33 14.20 12.36
C LEU A 86 -16.74 14.26 13.84
N GLY A 87 -16.16 13.39 14.66
CA GLY A 87 -16.26 13.43 16.12
C GLY A 87 -15.37 14.51 16.72
N VAL A 88 -15.58 14.80 18.00
CA VAL A 88 -14.79 15.79 18.76
C VAL A 88 -13.31 15.41 18.90
N ASP A 89 -13.01 14.12 18.82
CA ASP A 89 -11.66 13.55 18.85
C ASP A 89 -10.97 13.59 17.47
N GLY A 90 -11.66 14.09 16.45
CA GLY A 90 -11.20 14.07 15.06
C GLY A 90 -11.34 12.71 14.37
N ARG A 91 -11.98 11.72 15.00
CA ARG A 91 -12.27 10.44 14.33
C ARG A 91 -13.60 10.52 13.59
N LEU A 92 -13.81 9.62 12.64
CA LEU A 92 -15.10 9.49 11.96
C LEU A 92 -16.04 8.78 12.94
N ALA A 93 -17.21 9.37 13.15
CA ALA A 93 -18.23 8.87 14.05
C ALA A 93 -19.57 8.75 13.32
N ALA A 94 -20.42 7.83 13.77
CA ALA A 94 -21.73 7.63 13.17
C ALA A 94 -22.60 8.87 13.35
N SER A 95 -23.19 9.35 12.26
CA SER A 95 -24.27 10.34 12.32
C SER A 95 -25.59 9.67 12.76
N ALA A 96 -26.66 10.47 12.85
CA ALA A 96 -28.01 9.94 13.07
C ALA A 96 -28.65 9.37 11.79
N PHE A 97 -27.99 9.51 10.62
CA PHE A 97 -28.57 9.17 9.33
C PHE A 97 -28.07 7.80 8.87
N VAL A 98 -28.99 6.84 8.83
CA VAL A 98 -28.73 5.48 8.32
C VAL A 98 -28.60 5.51 6.80
N VAL A 99 -27.62 4.77 6.27
CA VAL A 99 -27.41 4.64 4.83
C VAL A 99 -28.64 4.00 4.18
N GLY A 100 -29.21 4.69 3.18
CA GLY A 100 -30.42 4.27 2.48
C GLY A 100 -31.73 4.82 3.05
N GLU A 101 -31.71 5.53 4.18
CA GLU A 101 -32.92 6.11 4.79
C GLU A 101 -33.04 7.64 4.59
N ALA A 102 -31.95 8.30 4.22
CA ALA A 102 -31.91 9.75 3.99
C ALA A 102 -31.13 10.07 2.71
N ASN A 103 -31.43 11.22 2.09
CA ASN A 103 -30.61 11.74 1.00
C ASN A 103 -29.27 12.27 1.59
N PRO A 104 -28.13 11.62 1.29
CA PRO A 104 -26.84 12.00 1.86
C PRO A 104 -26.38 13.41 1.45
N GLU A 105 -26.77 13.89 0.27
CA GLU A 105 -26.40 15.22 -0.18
C GLU A 105 -27.05 16.30 0.70
N ALA A 106 -28.29 16.07 1.13
CA ALA A 106 -29.03 17.01 1.98
C ALA A 106 -28.58 16.97 3.46
N VAL A 107 -28.17 15.80 3.96
CA VAL A 107 -27.88 15.61 5.40
C VAL A 107 -26.39 15.63 5.76
N ILE A 108 -25.51 15.36 4.79
CA ILE A 108 -24.05 15.31 4.99
C ILE A 108 -23.34 16.31 4.08
N GLY A 109 -23.70 16.33 2.78
CA GLY A 109 -23.13 17.21 1.75
C GLY A 109 -21.68 16.90 1.35
N GLU A 110 -20.81 16.63 2.31
CA GLU A 110 -19.39 16.36 2.09
C GLU A 110 -19.14 14.88 1.74
N LYS A 111 -18.45 14.66 0.62
CA LYS A 111 -17.96 13.35 0.18
C LYS A 111 -16.52 13.14 0.63
N HIS A 112 -16.11 11.88 0.69
CA HIS A 112 -14.74 11.45 1.00
C HIS A 112 -14.19 12.00 2.32
N ARG A 113 -15.07 12.20 3.30
CA ARG A 113 -14.66 12.65 4.63
C ARG A 113 -13.64 11.66 5.22
N ARG A 114 -12.58 12.16 5.83
CA ARG A 114 -11.56 11.36 6.53
C ARG A 114 -11.50 11.75 7.99
N HIS A 115 -10.71 10.99 8.75
CA HIS A 115 -10.31 11.46 10.07
C HIS A 115 -9.56 12.80 9.96
N ALA A 116 -9.59 13.57 11.02
CA ALA A 116 -8.84 14.81 11.13
C ALA A 116 -7.34 14.56 10.89
N PRO A 117 -6.60 15.58 10.40
CA PRO A 117 -5.20 15.42 10.04
C PRO A 117 -4.32 14.82 11.14
N HIS A 118 -4.52 15.19 12.41
CA HIS A 118 -3.73 14.65 13.53
C HIS A 118 -3.92 13.14 13.72
N VAL A 119 -5.14 12.63 13.56
CA VAL A 119 -5.42 11.19 13.63
C VAL A 119 -4.75 10.43 12.49
N MET A 120 -4.68 11.05 11.32
CA MET A 120 -4.00 10.47 10.16
C MET A 120 -2.48 10.47 10.36
N GLN A 121 -1.91 11.53 10.95
CA GLN A 121 -0.49 11.61 11.30
C GLN A 121 -0.10 10.53 12.32
N ASP A 122 -0.90 10.32 13.36
CA ASP A 122 -0.66 9.24 14.34
C ASP A 122 -0.64 7.86 13.66
N SER A 123 -1.48 7.66 12.65
CA SER A 123 -1.52 6.42 11.89
C SER A 123 -0.29 6.26 10.98
N GLN A 124 0.20 7.34 10.38
CA GLN A 124 1.44 7.35 9.62
C GLN A 124 2.66 7.07 10.50
N GLN A 125 2.72 7.64 11.71
CA GLN A 125 3.80 7.37 12.66
C GLN A 125 3.81 5.90 13.10
N ARG A 126 2.63 5.31 13.39
CA ARG A 126 2.52 3.87 13.68
C ARG A 126 2.99 3.01 12.52
N ARG A 127 2.71 3.43 11.28
CA ARG A 127 3.21 2.79 10.07
C ARG A 127 4.73 2.84 9.97
N GLU A 128 5.32 4.02 10.11
CA GLU A 128 6.78 4.18 10.04
C GLU A 128 7.48 3.36 11.13
N ALA A 129 6.96 3.39 12.37
CA ALA A 129 7.47 2.57 13.46
C ALA A 129 7.36 1.06 13.16
N HIS A 130 6.26 0.62 12.54
CA HIS A 130 6.09 -0.77 12.12
C HIS A 130 7.16 -1.17 11.09
N TYR A 131 7.36 -0.36 10.04
CA TYR A 131 8.34 -0.64 9.01
C TYR A 131 9.79 -0.55 9.50
N GLU A 132 10.10 0.37 10.42
CA GLU A 132 11.42 0.42 11.05
C GLU A 132 11.69 -0.84 11.90
N ASN A 133 10.69 -1.31 12.67
CA ASN A 133 10.81 -2.58 13.39
C ASN A 133 11.05 -3.77 12.44
N LEU A 134 10.32 -3.84 11.33
CA LEU A 134 10.54 -4.88 10.32
C LEU A 134 11.94 -4.77 9.68
N ARG A 135 12.43 -3.55 9.43
CA ARG A 135 13.78 -3.32 8.89
C ARG A 135 14.87 -3.80 9.84
N LEU A 136 14.69 -3.65 11.15
CA LEU A 136 15.61 -4.18 12.16
C LEU A 136 15.60 -5.71 12.23
N LEU A 137 14.48 -6.34 11.86
CA LEU A 137 14.34 -7.79 11.79
C LEU A 137 14.79 -8.38 10.45
N ALA A 138 14.82 -7.58 9.39
CA ALA A 138 15.32 -8.01 8.09
C ALA A 138 16.80 -8.42 8.19
N PRO A 139 17.20 -9.57 7.63
CA PRO A 139 18.61 -9.87 7.49
C PRO A 139 19.25 -8.74 6.67
N GLY A 140 20.29 -8.11 7.22
CA GLY A 140 21.06 -7.08 6.51
C GLY A 140 21.58 -7.61 5.16
N PRO A 141 22.13 -6.74 4.29
CA PRO A 141 22.69 -7.18 3.02
C PRO A 141 23.61 -8.38 3.26
N ALA A 142 23.46 -9.42 2.44
CA ALA A 142 24.23 -10.66 2.55
C ALA A 142 25.71 -10.29 2.76
N ARG A 143 26.21 -10.50 3.97
CA ARG A 143 27.64 -10.40 4.23
C ARG A 143 28.31 -11.41 3.30
N PRO A 144 29.41 -11.05 2.62
CA PRO A 144 30.13 -12.00 1.79
C PRO A 144 30.36 -13.27 2.61
N ALA A 145 30.10 -14.43 2.00
CA ALA A 145 30.22 -15.75 2.62
C ALA A 145 31.68 -15.98 3.04
N GLY A 146 32.02 -15.50 4.22
CA GLY A 146 33.38 -15.43 4.73
C GLY A 146 33.30 -14.91 6.15
N ASP A 147 33.21 -15.86 7.08
CA ASP A 147 33.25 -15.66 8.53
C ASP A 147 31.95 -15.17 9.18
N LEU A 148 30.89 -15.98 9.05
CA LEU A 148 29.79 -16.02 10.02
C LEU A 148 30.30 -16.63 11.34
N ARG A 149 31.17 -15.90 12.05
CA ARG A 149 31.27 -16.10 13.50
C ARG A 149 29.99 -15.55 14.09
N LEU A 150 29.03 -16.45 14.29
CA LEU A 150 27.92 -16.26 15.22
C LEU A 150 28.54 -15.97 16.60
N THR A 151 28.90 -14.72 16.85
CA THR A 151 29.02 -14.25 18.23
C THR A 151 27.67 -14.55 18.84
N LYS A 152 27.68 -15.40 19.88
CA LYS A 152 26.52 -15.95 20.55
C LYS A 152 25.52 -14.84 20.86
N ARG A 153 24.63 -14.57 19.89
CA ARG A 153 23.57 -13.57 19.98
C ARG A 153 22.66 -14.08 21.09
N ALA A 154 22.23 -13.19 21.99
CA ALA A 154 21.31 -13.57 23.05
C ALA A 154 20.16 -14.37 22.42
N VAL A 155 20.02 -15.64 22.82
CA VAL A 155 18.99 -16.53 22.30
C VAL A 155 17.69 -16.04 22.91
N ASN A 156 17.05 -15.11 22.22
CA ASN A 156 15.72 -14.66 22.56
C ASN A 156 14.74 -15.68 21.99
N HIS A 157 13.91 -16.25 22.86
CA HIS A 157 12.80 -17.09 22.43
C HIS A 157 11.65 -16.18 21.99
N TYR A 158 11.26 -16.26 20.72
CA TYR A 158 10.09 -15.56 20.19
C TYR A 158 8.94 -16.55 20.04
N ARG A 159 7.71 -16.12 20.38
CA ARG A 159 6.49 -16.88 20.06
C ARG A 159 5.97 -16.36 18.72
N LEU A 160 6.19 -17.11 17.66
CA LEU A 160 5.69 -16.81 16.32
C LEU A 160 4.40 -17.58 16.08
N ALA A 161 3.39 -16.91 15.52
CA ALA A 161 2.20 -17.59 15.02
C ALA A 161 2.57 -18.28 13.70
N VAL A 162 2.37 -19.59 13.62
CA VAL A 162 2.51 -20.37 12.38
C VAL A 162 1.10 -20.70 11.88
N LEU A 163 0.79 -20.26 10.66
CA LEU A 163 -0.46 -20.61 9.98
C LEU A 163 -0.21 -21.85 9.13
N LEU A 164 -0.83 -22.98 9.50
CA LEU A 164 -0.86 -24.17 8.67
C LEU A 164 -2.02 -24.05 7.69
N VAL A 165 -1.74 -24.18 6.40
CA VAL A 165 -2.73 -24.06 5.33
C VAL A 165 -2.82 -25.39 4.61
N GLU A 166 -4.00 -26.01 4.67
CA GLU A 166 -4.34 -27.21 3.91
C GLU A 166 -5.12 -26.83 2.66
N PHE A 167 -4.78 -27.45 1.52
CA PHE A 167 -5.50 -27.25 0.27
C PHE A 167 -6.40 -28.47 -0.01
N PRO A 168 -7.62 -28.28 -0.55
CA PRO A 168 -8.57 -29.39 -0.76
C PRO A 168 -8.05 -30.52 -1.65
N ASP A 169 -7.11 -30.19 -2.54
CA ASP A 169 -6.48 -31.09 -3.51
C ASP A 169 -5.12 -31.64 -3.05
N THR A 170 -4.58 -31.14 -1.93
CA THR A 170 -3.28 -31.56 -1.40
C THR A 170 -3.39 -31.90 0.08
N PRO A 171 -3.50 -33.19 0.45
CA PRO A 171 -3.47 -33.58 1.85
C PRO A 171 -2.10 -33.26 2.44
N ALA A 172 -2.08 -32.56 3.56
CA ALA A 172 -0.86 -32.31 4.33
C ALA A 172 -0.89 -33.11 5.64
N SER A 173 0.27 -33.56 6.08
CA SER A 173 0.47 -34.15 7.39
C SER A 173 1.70 -33.50 8.00
N TYR A 174 1.58 -33.08 9.25
CA TYR A 174 2.63 -32.36 9.96
C TYR A 174 2.98 -33.10 11.25
N ALA A 175 4.27 -33.28 11.50
CA ALA A 175 4.80 -33.75 12.77
C ALA A 175 5.50 -32.59 13.52
N PRO A 176 5.54 -32.60 14.86
CA PRO A 176 6.29 -31.60 15.63
C PRO A 176 7.74 -31.41 15.15
N ALA A 177 8.39 -32.49 14.71
CA ALA A 177 9.75 -32.49 14.18
C ALA A 177 9.93 -31.63 12.91
N ASP A 178 8.87 -31.46 12.09
CA ASP A 178 8.93 -30.65 10.87
C ASP A 178 9.11 -29.15 11.20
N PHE A 179 8.75 -28.75 12.43
CA PHE A 179 8.87 -27.37 12.91
C PHE A 179 10.14 -27.13 13.71
N GLU A 180 10.83 -28.17 14.18
CA GLU A 180 12.07 -28.04 14.96
C GLU A 180 13.23 -27.47 14.13
N GLN A 181 13.18 -27.56 12.80
CA GLN A 181 14.19 -27.03 11.88
C GLN A 181 13.83 -25.68 11.27
N MET A 182 12.66 -25.09 11.59
CA MET A 182 12.22 -23.82 10.99
C MET A 182 12.88 -22.57 11.60
N LEU A 183 14.02 -22.71 12.30
CA LEU A 183 14.77 -21.64 12.97
C LEU A 183 16.29 -21.73 12.74
#